data_AF-A0A349UPZ3-F1
#
_entry.id   AF-A0A349UPZ3-F1
#
_cell.length_a   1.000
_cell.length_b   1.000
_cell.length_c   1.000
_cell.angle_alpha   90.00
_cell.angle_beta   90.00
_cell.angle_gamma   90.00
#
_symmetry.space_group_name_H-M   'P 1'
#
loop_
_entity.id
_entity.type
_entity.pdbx_description
1 polymer ?
#
loop_
_entity_poly.entity_id
_entity_poly.type
_entity_poly.pdbx_seq_one_letter_code
_entity_poly.pdbx_strand_id
1 'polypeptide(L)'
;DAAAELSATRENRKFLPGPRLPDLVEVTADDAAALDGAALALSAVPTQFIRGVWKRLSTHCPKSLAICSAAKGIENHTLLRPTQVLLDVL
;
A
#
# COMPACT_ATOMS: atom_id res chain seq x y z
N ASP A 1 -16.37 -0.83 1.81
CA ASP A 1 -16.77 -2.03 2.57
C ASP A 1 -15.64 -2.60 3.41
N ALA A 2 -14.56 -3.15 2.82
CA ALA A 2 -13.47 -3.77 3.61
C ALA A 2 -12.72 -2.82 4.57
N ALA A 3 -12.38 -1.60 4.14
CA ALA A 3 -11.71 -0.64 5.02
C ALA A 3 -12.62 -0.18 6.17
N ALA A 4 -13.92 0.02 5.91
CA ALA A 4 -14.89 0.38 6.93
C ALA A 4 -15.08 -0.74 7.96
N GLU A 5 -15.17 -1.99 7.51
CA GLU A 5 -15.21 -3.17 8.38
C GLU A 5 -13.95 -3.29 9.23
N LEU A 6 -12.76 -3.16 8.63
CA LEU A 6 -11.50 -3.24 9.36
C LEU A 6 -11.35 -2.09 10.36
N SER A 7 -11.80 -0.89 10.01
CA SER A 7 -11.82 0.27 10.92
C SER A 7 -12.73 0.02 12.12
N ALA A 8 -13.93 -0.52 11.89
CA ALA A 8 -14.92 -0.78 12.95
C ALA A 8 -14.51 -1.96 13.86
N THR A 9 -14.01 -3.04 13.27
CA THR A 9 -13.66 -4.25 14.02
C THR A 9 -12.26 -4.20 14.62
N ARG A 10 -11.36 -3.39 14.05
CA ARG A 10 -9.93 -3.34 14.34
C ARG A 10 -9.23 -4.70 14.17
N GLU A 11 -9.78 -5.61 13.37
CA GLU A 11 -9.23 -6.96 13.18
C GLU A 11 -9.34 -7.40 11.72
N ASN A 12 -8.24 -7.84 11.13
CA ASN A 12 -8.25 -8.37 9.76
C ASN A 12 -8.55 -9.88 9.76
N ARG A 13 -9.80 -10.25 10.05
CA ARG A 13 -10.22 -11.65 10.17
C ARG A 13 -9.95 -12.50 8.92
N LYS A 14 -9.95 -11.86 7.74
CA LYS A 14 -9.75 -12.55 6.47
C LYS A 14 -8.29 -12.94 6.23
N PHE A 15 -7.34 -12.06 6.55
CA PHE A 15 -5.93 -12.25 6.19
C PHE A 15 -4.99 -12.43 7.39
N LEU A 16 -5.42 -12.04 8.59
CA LEU A 16 -4.65 -12.19 9.83
C LEU A 16 -5.59 -12.26 11.05
N PRO A 17 -6.29 -13.40 11.27
CA PRO A 17 -7.23 -13.56 12.37
C PRO A 17 -6.53 -13.59 13.73
N GLY A 18 -7.13 -12.93 14.74
CA GLY A 18 -6.64 -12.90 16.12
C GLY A 18 -6.07 -11.54 16.55
N PRO A 19 -5.00 -11.03 15.92
CA PRO A 19 -4.42 -9.73 16.29
C PRO A 19 -5.37 -8.55 16.01
N ARG A 20 -5.45 -7.62 16.97
CA ARG A 20 -6.11 -6.32 16.78
C ARG A 20 -5.13 -5.25 16.32
N LEU A 21 -5.59 -4.36 15.44
CA LEU A 21 -4.86 -3.16 15.04
C LEU A 21 -4.75 -2.21 16.24
N PRO A 22 -3.54 -1.76 16.63
CA PRO A 22 -3.34 -0.78 17.69
C PRO A 22 -4.08 0.52 17.39
N ASP A 23 -4.63 1.21 18.39
CA ASP A 23 -5.47 2.41 18.19
C ASP A 23 -4.81 3.53 17.37
N LEU A 24 -3.47 3.59 17.37
CA LEU A 24 -2.70 4.53 16.57
C LEU A 24 -2.75 4.28 15.04
N VAL A 25 -3.21 3.11 14.60
CA VAL A 25 -3.30 2.76 13.17
C VAL A 25 -4.62 3.24 12.61
N GLU A 26 -4.60 4.30 11.81
CA GLU A 26 -5.78 4.75 11.06
C GLU A 26 -6.01 3.88 9.82
N VAL A 27 -7.28 3.57 9.53
CA VAL A 27 -7.67 2.73 8.38
C VAL A 27 -8.52 3.57 7.44
N THR A 28 -8.10 3.67 6.18
CA THR A 28 -8.82 4.44 5.16
C THR A 28 -8.82 3.73 3.80
N ALA A 29 -9.85 4.02 3.00
CA ALA A 29 -9.91 3.69 1.57
C ALA A 29 -9.70 4.92 0.68
N ASP A 30 -9.49 6.09 1.27
CA ASP A 30 -9.17 7.33 0.58
C ASP A 30 -7.66 7.42 0.33
N ASP A 31 -7.29 7.44 -0.94
CA ASP A 31 -5.90 7.45 -1.38
C ASP A 31 -5.17 8.76 -1.03
N ALA A 32 -5.88 9.90 -1.06
CA ALA A 32 -5.31 11.19 -0.72
C ALA A 32 -5.04 11.28 0.78
N ALA A 33 -6.01 10.89 1.61
CA ALA A 33 -5.86 10.87 3.06
C ALA A 33 -4.76 9.91 3.52
N ALA A 34 -4.55 8.79 2.81
CA ALA A 34 -3.51 7.81 3.15
C ALA A 34 -2.08 8.33 2.91
N LEU A 35 -1.90 9.29 1.99
CA LEU A 35 -0.60 9.83 1.60
C LEU A 35 -0.34 11.26 2.13
N ASP A 36 -1.37 11.94 2.64
CA ASP A 36 -1.24 13.29 3.16
C ASP A 36 -0.26 13.35 4.35
N GLY A 37 0.71 14.25 4.26
CA GLY A 37 1.77 14.42 5.27
C GLY A 37 2.71 13.23 5.47
N ALA A 38 2.60 12.15 4.68
CA ALA A 38 3.42 10.97 4.85
C ALA A 38 4.90 11.26 4.53
N ALA A 39 5.80 10.90 5.45
CA ALA A 39 7.25 10.96 5.20
C ALA A 39 7.80 9.68 4.55
N LEU A 40 7.10 8.55 4.76
CA LEU A 40 7.46 7.23 4.26
C LEU A 40 6.20 6.42 3.96
N ALA A 41 6.15 5.80 2.78
CA ALA A 41 5.15 4.78 2.47
C ALA A 41 5.78 3.38 2.49
N LEU A 42 5.19 2.47 3.26
CA LEU A 42 5.51 1.05 3.24
C LEU A 42 4.57 0.32 2.27
N SER A 43 5.08 0.01 1.07
CA SER A 43 4.34 -0.77 0.07
C SER A 43 4.38 -2.26 0.40
N ALA A 44 3.33 -2.77 1.04
CA ALA A 44 3.10 -4.20 1.25
C ALA A 44 2.20 -4.86 0.18
N VAL A 45 2.04 -4.21 -0.98
CA VAL A 45 1.23 -4.70 -2.10
C VAL A 45 1.92 -5.90 -2.78
N PRO A 46 1.24 -7.03 -3.02
CA PRO A 46 1.81 -8.15 -3.76
C PRO A 46 2.33 -7.72 -5.14
N THR A 47 3.48 -8.26 -5.58
CA THR A 47 4.24 -7.80 -6.75
C THR A 47 3.39 -7.64 -8.01
N GLN A 48 2.49 -8.58 -8.29
CA GLN A 48 1.61 -8.57 -9.46
C GLN A 48 0.60 -7.41 -9.50
N PHE A 49 0.37 -6.74 -8.36
CA PHE A 49 -0.59 -5.63 -8.24
C PHE A 49 0.07 -4.27 -8.05
N ILE A 50 1.40 -4.21 -7.81
CA ILE A 50 2.14 -2.97 -7.53
C ILE A 50 1.85 -1.92 -8.61
N ARG A 51 2.01 -2.29 -9.89
CA ARG A 51 1.84 -1.36 -11.01
C ARG A 51 0.47 -0.70 -11.03
N GLY A 52 -0.59 -1.49 -10.87
CA GLY A 52 -1.96 -0.97 -10.87
C GLY A 52 -2.22 -0.06 -9.68
N VAL A 53 -1.81 -0.48 -8.48
CA VAL A 53 -2.01 0.32 -7.26
C VAL A 53 -1.25 1.63 -7.32
N TRP A 54 0.04 1.61 -7.66
CA TRP A 54 0.88 2.80 -7.64
C TRP A 54 0.62 3.76 -8.80
N LYS A 55 0.15 3.28 -9.95
CA LYS A 55 -0.39 4.17 -11.00
C LYS A 55 -1.65 4.92 -10.55
N ARG A 56 -2.50 4.31 -9.73
CA ARG A 56 -3.67 4.97 -9.14
C ARG A 56 -3.26 5.97 -8.07
N LEU A 57 -2.28 5.62 -7.23
CA LEU A 57 -1.78 6.48 -6.17
C LEU A 57 -0.90 7.65 -6.66
N SER A 58 -0.38 7.59 -7.90
CA SER A 58 0.58 8.57 -8.41
C SER A 58 0.06 10.00 -8.41
N THR A 59 -1.26 10.21 -8.55
CA THR A 59 -1.90 11.53 -8.50
C THR A 59 -1.85 12.17 -7.10
N HIS A 60 -1.66 11.36 -6.05
CA HIS A 60 -1.60 11.79 -4.66
C HIS A 60 -0.20 11.64 -4.06
N CYS A 61 0.74 11.04 -4.79
CA CYS A 61 2.08 10.72 -4.31
C CYS A 61 3.02 11.94 -4.45
N PRO A 62 3.51 12.54 -3.35
CA PRO A 62 4.49 13.61 -3.44
C PRO A 62 5.80 13.09 -4.03
N LYS A 63 6.45 13.87 -4.89
CA LYS A 63 7.76 13.52 -5.47
C LYS A 63 8.86 13.27 -4.42
N SER A 64 8.71 13.84 -3.22
CA SER A 64 9.64 13.68 -2.10
C SER A 64 9.35 12.48 -1.21
N LEU A 65 8.26 11.74 -1.44
CA LEU A 65 7.86 10.63 -0.59
C LEU A 65 8.86 9.48 -0.73
N ALA A 66 9.47 9.08 0.39
CA ALA A 66 10.25 7.85 0.43
C ALA A 66 9.31 6.64 0.37
N ILE A 67 9.66 5.64 -0.45
CA ILE A 67 8.86 4.42 -0.58
C ILE A 67 9.73 3.20 -0.28
N CYS A 68 9.33 2.41 0.71
CA CYS A 68 9.94 1.12 1.03
C CYS A 68 9.02 -0.01 0.56
N SER A 69 9.54 -0.94 -0.23
CA SER A 69 8.77 -2.11 -0.67
C SER A 69 9.05 -3.30 0.24
N ALA A 70 7.99 -3.89 0.81
CA ALA A 70 8.05 -5.16 1.54
C ALA A 70 7.72 -6.37 0.66
N ALA A 71 7.36 -6.14 -0.60
CA ALA A 71 6.97 -7.18 -1.55
C ALA A 71 8.19 -7.99 -2.02
N LYS A 72 7.96 -9.27 -2.31
CA LYS A 72 8.95 -10.18 -2.91
C LYS A 72 8.44 -10.67 -4.26
N GLY A 73 9.36 -10.95 -5.18
CA GLY A 73 9.06 -11.49 -6.51
C GLY A 73 9.57 -10.61 -7.64
N ILE A 74 9.05 -10.87 -8.85
CA ILE A 74 9.30 -10.11 -10.08
C ILE A 74 7.97 -9.97 -10.85
N GLU A 75 7.79 -8.89 -11.59
CA GLU A 75 6.63 -8.72 -12.48
C GLU A 75 6.79 -9.60 -13.73
N ASN A 76 5.83 -10.48 -14.01
CA ASN A 76 5.98 -11.51 -15.05
C ASN A 76 6.28 -10.96 -16.45
N HIS A 77 5.69 -9.83 -16.83
CA HIS A 77 5.78 -9.30 -18.19
C HIS A 77 7.03 -8.44 -18.43
N THR A 78 7.53 -7.78 -17.39
CA THR A 78 8.66 -6.84 -17.50
C THR A 78 9.93 -7.37 -16.83
N LEU A 79 9.81 -8.41 -16.01
CA LEU A 79 10.84 -8.98 -15.14
C LEU A 79 11.44 -7.98 -14.14
N LEU A 80 10.78 -6.84 -13.95
CA LEU A 80 11.19 -5.83 -12.99
C LEU A 80 10.93 -6.33 -11.57
N ARG A 81 11.90 -6.06 -10.68
CA ARG A 81 11.73 -6.25 -9.23
C ARG A 81 10.76 -5.18 -8.70
N PRO A 82 10.12 -5.39 -7.53
CA PRO A 82 9.15 -4.47 -6.95
C PRO A 82 9.57 -3.00 -6.93
N THR A 83 10.81 -2.71 -6.53
CA THR A 83 11.36 -1.34 -6.50
C THR A 83 11.56 -0.74 -7.89
N GLN A 84 11.85 -1.56 -8.90
CA GLN A 84 11.95 -1.09 -10.28
C GLN A 84 10.56 -0.83 -10.88
N VAL A 85 9.55 -1.62 -10.54
CA VAL A 85 8.16 -1.34 -10.93
C VAL A 85 7.69 -0.02 -10.31
N LEU A 86 8.02 0.26 -9.05
CA LEU A 86 7.71 1.53 -8.39
C LEU A 86 8.33 2.72 -9.12
N LEU A 87 9.61 2.63 -9.48
CA LEU A 87 10.33 3.66 -10.25
C LEU A 87 9.80 3.84 -11.68
N ASP A 88 9.21 2.80 -12.27
CA ASP A 88 8.68 2.82 -13.63
C ASP A 88 7.28 3.46 -13.71
N VAL A 89 6.56 3.59 -12.58
CA VAL A 89 5.18 4.11 -12.54
C VAL A 89 5.00 5.44 -11.83
N LEU A 90 6.02 5.92 -11.15
CA LEU A 90 6.05 7.20 -10.41
C LEU A 90 7.01 8.17 -11.09
#